data_AF-A0A2I8VKX2-F1
#
_entry.id   AF-A0A2I8VKX2-F1
#
_cell.length_a   1.000
_cell.length_b   1.000
_cell.length_c   1.000
_cell.angle_alpha   90.00
_cell.angle_beta   90.00
_cell.angle_gamma   90.00
#
_symmetry.space_group_name_H-M   'P 1'
#
loop_
_entity.id
_entity.type
_entity.pdbx_description
1 polymer ?
#
loop_
_entity_poly.entity_id
_entity_poly.type
_entity_poly.pdbx_seq_one_letter_code
_entity_poly.pdbx_strand_id
1 'polypeptide(L)' 'MAVHSDTTDTPRNRSFDLHSVVVSYEHRADRCTIYPRDRSHYERLETWLSADRDAFVSLCEMR' A
#
# COMPACT_ATOMS: atom_id res chain seq x y z
N MET A 1 14.60 26.93 -5.18
CA MET A 1 15.45 25.74 -5.41
C MET A 1 15.07 24.71 -4.37
N ALA A 2 14.33 23.66 -4.74
CA ALA A 2 14.10 22.52 -3.85
C ALA A 2 15.24 21.54 -4.07
N VAL A 3 16.09 21.36 -3.06
CA VAL A 3 17.15 20.36 -3.10
C VAL A 3 16.48 19.02 -2.84
N HIS A 4 16.26 18.23 -3.89
CA HIS A 4 15.99 16.81 -3.72
C HIS A 4 17.34 16.18 -3.37
N SER A 5 17.65 16.14 -2.07
CA SER A 5 18.80 15.36 -1.59
C SER A 5 18.49 13.90 -1.89
N ASP A 6 19.08 13.40 -2.98
CA ASP A 6 19.18 11.97 -3.29
C ASP A 6 19.96 11.31 -2.15
N THR A 7 19.24 11.03 -1.08
CA THR A 7 19.77 10.28 0.05
C THR A 7 19.81 8.86 -0.45
N THR A 8 21.03 8.35 -0.65
CA THR A 8 21.34 6.98 -1.04
C THR A 8 20.55 6.03 -0.14
N ASP A 9 19.39 5.58 -0.62
CA ASP A 9 18.54 4.60 0.06
C ASP A 9 19.23 3.26 -0.11
N THR A 10 20.21 2.99 0.75
CA THR A 10 20.51 1.62 1.12
C THR A 10 19.16 0.99 1.44
N PRO A 11 18.74 -0.14 0.85
CA PRO A 11 17.40 -0.68 1.05
C PRO A 11 17.25 -1.04 2.52
N ARG A 12 16.87 -0.05 3.32
CA ARG A 12 16.38 -0.22 4.67
C ARG A 12 15.19 -1.12 4.43
N ASN A 13 15.12 -2.23 5.15
CA ASN A 13 13.89 -3.01 5.22
C ASN A 13 12.83 -2.09 5.85
N ARG A 14 12.24 -1.20 5.05
CA ARG A 14 11.25 -0.22 5.46
C ARG A 14 9.98 -1.05 5.68
N SER A 15 9.87 -1.59 6.88
CA SER A 15 8.67 -2.26 7.33
C SER A 15 7.62 -1.19 7.58
N PHE A 16 6.72 -1.01 6.63
CA PHE A 16 5.53 -0.19 6.81
C PHE A 16 4.44 -1.07 7.45
N ASP A 17 3.82 -0.61 8.53
CA ASP A 17 2.68 -1.31 9.14
C ASP A 17 1.44 -1.08 8.27
N LEU A 18 1.34 -1.86 7.20
CA LEU A 18 0.24 -1.82 6.24
C LEU A 18 -0.81 -2.88 6.58
N HIS A 19 -2.06 -2.53 6.36
CA HIS A 19 -3.18 -3.44 6.46
C HIS A 19 -3.89 -3.54 5.12
N SER A 20 -4.32 -4.75 4.77
CA SER A 20 -5.12 -5.05 3.59
C SER A 20 -6.49 -5.57 3.99
N VAL A 21 -7.55 -5.05 3.40
CA VAL A 21 -8.90 -5.59 3.50
C VAL A 21 -9.40 -5.91 2.10
N VAL A 22 -9.92 -7.12 1.92
CA VAL A 22 -10.50 -7.58 0.64
C VAL A 22 -12.01 -7.65 0.80
N VAL A 23 -12.72 -7.09 -0.18
CA VAL A 23 -14.19 -7.16 -0.27
C VAL A 23 -14.54 -7.87 -1.56
N SER A 24 -15.31 -8.95 -1.43
CA SER A 24 -15.80 -9.72 -2.58
C SER A 24 -17.15 -9.19 -3.08
N TYR A 25 -17.33 -9.18 -4.39
CA TYR A 25 -18.56 -8.76 -5.06
C TYR A 25 -19.08 -9.89 -5.94
N GLU A 26 -20.40 -10.12 -5.98
CA GLU A 26 -20.97 -11.26 -6.71
C GLU A 26 -20.75 -11.24 -8.23
N HIS A 27 -20.55 -10.05 -8.81
CA HIS A 27 -20.48 -9.85 -10.27
C HIS A 27 -19.30 -8.97 -10.70
N ARG A 28 -18.31 -8.78 -9.82
CA ARG A 28 -17.12 -7.97 -10.09
C ARG A 28 -15.91 -8.62 -9.43
N ALA A 29 -14.72 -8.21 -9.86
CA ALA A 29 -13.49 -8.63 -9.21
C ALA A 29 -13.50 -8.21 -7.74
N ASP A 30 -12.88 -9.06 -6.92
CA ASP A 30 -12.63 -8.75 -5.51
C ASP A 30 -11.76 -7.51 -5.41
N ARG A 31 -12.14 -6.59 -4.53
CA ARG A 31 -11.42 -5.32 -4.38
C ARG A 31 -10.60 -5.35 -3.11
N CYS A 32 -9.31 -5.09 -3.24
CA CYS A 32 -8.37 -5.03 -2.14
C CYS A 32 -7.99 -3.58 -1.85
N THR A 33 -8.18 -3.16 -0.60
CA THR A 33 -7.81 -1.84 -0.10
C THR A 33 -6.68 -1.96 0.91
N ILE A 34 -5.58 -1.25 0.66
CA ILE A 34 -4.41 -1.17 1.53
C ILE A 34 -4.33 0.21 2.16
N TYR A 35 -4.07 0.28 3.47
CA TYR A 35 -3.90 1.52 4.21
C TYR A 35 -2.86 1.35 5.34
N PRO A 36 -2.23 2.44 5.80
CA PRO A 36 -1.31 2.40 6.93
C PRO A 36 -2.06 2.28 8.25
N ARG A 37 -1.65 1.34 9.09
CA ARG A 37 -2.29 1.03 10.38
C ARG A 37 -1.91 2.02 11.48
N ASP A 38 -0.70 2.56 11.42
CA ASP A 38 -0.15 3.48 12.42
C ASP A 38 -0.76 4.90 12.34
N ARG A 39 -1.60 5.17 11.33
CA ARG A 39 -2.22 6.48 11.10
C ARG A 39 -3.57 6.63 11.76
N SER A 40 -3.89 7.88 12.12
CA SER A 40 -5.22 8.26 12.62
C SER A 40 -6.30 7.98 11.56
N HIS A 41 -7.55 7.84 11.98
CA HIS A 41 -8.66 7.55 11.06
C HIS A 41 -8.77 8.55 9.91
N TYR A 42 -8.55 9.84 10.17
CA TYR A 42 -8.60 10.88 9.14
C TYR A 42 -7.46 10.75 8.12
N GLU A 43 -6.23 10.51 8.57
CA GLU A 43 -5.10 10.29 7.67
C GLU A 43 -5.25 9.01 6.82
N ARG A 44 -5.90 7.97 7.36
CA ARG A 44 -6.20 6.74 6.60
C ARG A 44 -7.18 6.99 5.45
N LEU A 45 -8.08 7.96 5.57
CA LEU A 45 -9.03 8.33 4.51
C LEU A 45 -8.37 9.08 3.36
N GLU A 46 -7.21 9.68 3.59
CA GLU A 46 -6.42 10.37 2.57
C GLU A 46 -5.28 9.48 2.04
N THR A 47 -4.87 8.47 2.81
CA THR A 47 -3.72 7.62 2.53
C THR A 47 -4.14 6.17 2.39
N TRP A 48 -4.78 5.83 1.27
CA TRP A 48 -5.17 4.46 0.93
C TRP A 48 -5.00 4.18 -0.56
N LEU A 49 -4.84 2.90 -0.91
CA LEU A 49 -4.80 2.42 -2.29
C LEU A 49 -5.81 1.28 -2.42
N SER A 50 -6.66 1.33 -3.45
CA SER A 50 -7.64 0.28 -3.70
C SER A 50 -7.67 -0.08 -5.18
N ALA A 51 -7.56 -1.37 -5.47
CA ALA A 51 -7.60 -1.94 -6.81
C ALA A 51 -8.18 -3.36 -6.79
N ASP A 52 -8.34 -3.96 -7.96
CA ASP A 52 -8.73 -5.36 -8.09
C ASP A 52 -7.65 -6.26 -7.47
N ARG A 53 -8.05 -7.37 -6.84
CA ARG A 53 -7.16 -8.19 -6.01
C ARG A 53 -5.99 -8.78 -6.81
N ASP A 54 -6.20 -9.05 -8.08
CA ASP A 54 -5.22 -9.58 -9.03
C ASP A 54 -4.16 -8.54 -9.47
N ALA A 55 -4.42 -7.24 -9.25
CA ALA A 55 -3.43 -6.18 -9.48
C ALA A 55 -2.31 -6.16 -8.41
N PHE A 56 -2.49 -6.85 -7.27
CA PHE A 56 -1.51 -6.90 -6.19
C PHE A 56 -0.71 -8.20 -6.23
N VAL A 57 0.61 -8.07 -6.33
CA VAL A 57 1.58 -9.18 -6.32
C VAL A 57 2.44 -9.15 -5.06
N SER A 58 2.93 -10.31 -4.61
CA SER A 58 3.82 -10.36 -3.46
C SER A 58 5.18 -9.78 -3.83
N LEU A 59 5.73 -8.92 -2.97
CA LEU A 59 7.11 -8.41 -3.15
C LEU A 59 8.14 -9.55 -3.11
N CYS A 60 7.85 -10.65 -2.43
CA CYS A 60 8.71 -11.84 -2.46
C CYS A 60 8.68 -12.57 -3.81
N GLU A 61 7.60 -12.41 -4.58
CA GLU A 61 7.44 -13.02 -5.91
C GLU A 61 8.05 -12.16 -7.03
N MET A 62 8.31 -10.86 -6.78
CA MET A 62 8.92 -9.93 -7.74
C MET A 62 10.44 -9.76 -7.57
N ARG A 63 11.10 -10.63 -6.81
CA ARG A 63 12.57 -10.61 -6.60
C ARG A 63 13.30 -11.40 -7.67
#